data_AF-A0A932NM37-F1
#
_entry.id   AF-A0A932NM37-F1
#
_cell.length_a   1.000
_cell.length_b   1.000
_cell.length_c   1.000
_cell.angle_alpha   90.00
_cell.angle_beta   90.00
_cell.angle_gamma   90.00
#
_symmetry.space_group_name_H-M   'P 1'
#
loop_
_entity.id
_entity.type
_entity.pdbx_description
1 polymer ?
#
loop_
_entity_poly.entity_id
_entity_poly.type
_entity_poly.pdbx_seq_one_letter_code
_entity_poly.pdbx_strand_id
1 'polypeptide(L)'
;MRHILTFARLLVIYSGQVILVIYTGNDLICTGRNVCYGKRKPLFIIKDNDLILANENIKKYCLRNLFSKSYFLGKFFEHTGAMGKLLSRISGDKILDAKEATDISLNLLQRIYELTLSHGADLLVILSPAKDDFTEKSPSLNLFQYAFRHTKLKKLNHIDYIEILKKENELDSLYLDTAHFSKTGNLVLAKTIYEHLHDTLRDEHS
;
A
#
# COMPACT_ATOMS: atom_id res chain seq x y z
N MET A 1 31.88 2.65 -16.90
CA MET A 1 31.20 1.34 -16.74
C MET A 1 29.86 1.61 -16.05
N ARG A 2 28.75 1.49 -16.77
CA ARG A 2 27.38 1.78 -16.28
C ARG A 2 26.86 0.58 -15.50
N HIS A 3 26.40 0.78 -14.27
CA HIS A 3 25.45 -0.13 -13.63
C HIS A 3 24.20 0.65 -13.23
N ILE A 4 23.14 0.39 -13.99
CA ILE A 4 21.76 0.80 -13.77
C ILE A 4 21.16 -0.18 -12.76
N LEU A 5 20.61 0.32 -11.66
CA LEU A 5 19.69 -0.40 -10.78
C LEU A 5 18.34 0.31 -10.83
N THR A 6 17.35 -0.38 -11.39
CA THR A 6 15.98 0.09 -11.64
C THR A 6 15.07 -0.29 -10.46
N PHE A 7 14.13 0.62 -10.15
CA PHE A 7 13.01 0.59 -9.19
C PHE A 7 13.19 1.28 -7.83
N ALA A 8 13.11 2.62 -7.85
CA ALA A 8 12.08 3.40 -7.14
C ALA A 8 11.85 4.68 -7.98
N ARG A 9 10.61 5.02 -8.32
CA ARG A 9 10.30 6.20 -9.15
C ARG A 9 10.50 7.48 -8.33
N LEU A 10 11.39 8.34 -8.84
CA LEU A 10 11.60 9.78 -8.62
C LEU A 10 11.58 10.33 -7.18
N LEU A 11 12.73 10.85 -6.72
CA LEU A 11 12.82 11.88 -5.69
C LEU A 11 13.48 13.11 -6.34
N VAL A 12 12.73 14.18 -6.55
CA VAL A 12 13.25 15.50 -6.92
C VAL A 12 12.77 16.46 -5.83
N ILE A 13 13.71 17.09 -5.12
CA ILE A 13 13.44 17.97 -3.98
C ILE A 13 13.50 19.42 -4.45
N TYR A 14 12.33 20.07 -4.49
CA TYR A 14 12.12 21.46 -4.12
C TYR A 14 11.03 21.38 -3.04
N SER A 15 11.29 21.80 -1.79
CA SER A 15 10.31 21.75 -0.66
C SER A 15 9.34 20.56 -0.77
N GLY A 16 9.86 19.35 -0.55
CA GLY A 16 9.37 18.14 -1.22
C GLY A 16 7.96 17.71 -0.82
N GLN A 17 7.15 17.32 -1.81
CA GLN A 17 5.91 16.58 -1.58
C GLN A 17 6.18 15.07 -1.68
N VAL A 18 5.73 14.31 -0.69
CA VAL A 18 5.66 12.84 -0.73
C VAL A 18 4.23 12.45 -1.07
N ILE A 19 4.07 11.59 -2.08
CA ILE A 19 2.77 11.03 -2.46
C ILE A 19 2.78 9.54 -2.14
N LEU A 20 1.86 9.13 -1.28
CA LEU A 20 1.67 7.73 -0.90
C LEU A 20 0.34 7.23 -1.46
N VAL A 21 0.39 6.27 -2.38
CA VAL A 21 -0.80 5.57 -2.87
C VAL A 21 -1.01 4.31 -2.04
N ILE A 22 -2.17 4.19 -1.42
CA ILE A 22 -2.63 2.98 -0.73
C ILE A 22 -3.64 2.30 -1.63
N TYR A 23 -3.31 1.09 -2.08
CA TYR A 23 -4.26 0.23 -2.75
C TYR A 23 -5.13 -0.48 -1.72
N THR A 24 -6.37 -0.02 -1.58
CA THR A 24 -7.27 -0.49 -0.52
C THR A 24 -7.69 -1.95 -0.70
N GLY A 25 -7.58 -2.51 -1.92
CA GLY A 25 -7.92 -3.90 -2.17
C GLY A 25 -7.04 -4.93 -1.44
N ASN A 26 -5.79 -4.61 -1.11
CA ASN A 26 -4.91 -5.59 -0.45
C ASN A 26 -3.84 -5.04 0.50
N ASP A 27 -3.57 -3.73 0.56
CA ASP A 27 -2.41 -3.24 1.31
C ASP A 27 -2.53 -3.53 2.80
N LEU A 28 -3.74 -3.49 3.36
CA LEU A 28 -4.02 -3.91 4.74
C LEU A 28 -3.62 -5.39 4.96
N ILE A 29 -4.09 -6.26 4.07
CA ILE A 29 -3.86 -7.70 4.15
C ILE A 29 -2.36 -8.01 3.97
N CYS A 30 -1.70 -7.38 3.00
CA CYS A 30 -0.28 -7.58 2.78
C CYS A 30 0.55 -7.00 3.94
N THR A 31 0.15 -5.88 4.55
CA THR A 31 0.84 -5.33 5.73
C THR A 31 0.93 -6.34 6.85
N GLY A 32 -0.18 -7.01 7.18
CA GLY A 32 -0.28 -8.03 8.23
C GLY A 32 0.44 -9.37 7.94
N ARG A 33 1.19 -9.49 6.85
CA ARG A 33 1.87 -10.73 6.45
C ARG A 33 3.35 -10.50 6.24
N ASN A 34 4.19 -11.46 6.61
CA ASN A 34 5.61 -11.42 6.23
C ASN A 34 5.87 -11.96 4.81
N VAL A 35 4.81 -12.34 4.08
CA VAL A 35 4.86 -12.77 2.69
C VAL A 35 3.73 -12.12 1.91
N CYS A 36 4.05 -11.54 0.75
CA CYS A 36 3.08 -11.01 -0.20
C CYS A 36 3.52 -11.48 -1.60
N TYR A 37 2.59 -11.98 -2.41
CA TYR A 37 2.85 -12.51 -3.76
C TYR A 37 4.03 -13.50 -3.85
N GLY A 38 4.06 -14.45 -2.91
CA GLY A 38 5.11 -15.46 -2.85
C GLY A 38 6.49 -14.96 -2.39
N LYS A 39 6.68 -13.66 -2.16
CA LYS A 39 7.96 -13.08 -1.73
C LYS A 39 7.96 -12.72 -0.25
N ARG A 40 9.06 -13.04 0.42
CA ARG A 40 9.33 -12.62 1.81
C ARG A 40 9.49 -11.11 1.86
N LYS A 41 8.83 -10.48 2.83
CA LYS A 41 8.91 -9.06 3.09
C LYS A 41 9.07 -8.77 4.60
N PRO A 42 9.47 -7.54 4.96
CA PRO A 42 9.46 -7.08 6.34
C PRO A 42 8.08 -7.23 6.98
N LEU A 43 8.06 -7.66 8.24
CA LEU A 43 6.89 -7.68 9.10
C LEU A 43 7.16 -6.76 10.27
N PHE A 44 6.30 -5.76 10.43
CA PHE A 44 6.28 -4.94 11.62
C PHE A 44 5.35 -5.57 12.64
N ILE A 45 5.64 -5.38 13.92
CA ILE A 45 4.76 -5.71 15.04
C ILE A 45 4.74 -4.52 16.00
N ILE A 46 3.70 -4.45 16.83
CA ILE A 46 3.64 -3.48 17.92
C ILE A 46 4.12 -4.18 19.19
N LYS A 47 5.13 -3.59 19.83
CA LYS A 47 5.64 -4.05 21.12
C LYS A 47 5.92 -2.83 21.99
N ASP A 48 5.42 -2.85 23.23
CA ASP A 48 5.61 -1.74 24.17
C ASP A 48 5.14 -0.37 23.60
N ASN A 49 4.03 -0.39 22.84
CA ASN A 49 3.47 0.73 22.07
C ASN A 49 4.35 1.28 20.92
N ASP A 50 5.47 0.62 20.61
CA ASP A 50 6.32 0.97 19.49
C ASP A 50 6.22 -0.01 18.33
N LEU A 51 6.37 0.54 17.12
CA LEU A 51 6.42 -0.23 15.90
C LEU A 51 7.84 -0.75 15.69
N ILE A 52 8.03 -2.06 15.80
CA ILE A 52 9.33 -2.70 15.64
C ILE A 52 9.35 -3.63 14.43
N LEU A 53 10.51 -3.72 13.78
CA LEU A 53 10.72 -4.64 12.68
C LEU A 53 11.00 -6.05 13.23
N ALA A 54 10.07 -6.98 13.06
CA ALA A 54 10.16 -8.33 13.60
C ALA A 54 11.15 -9.23 12.84
N ASN A 55 11.52 -8.88 11.60
CA ASN A 55 12.46 -9.64 10.77
C ASN A 55 13.27 -8.72 9.84
N GLU A 56 14.43 -8.28 10.34
CA GLU A 56 15.28 -7.32 9.62
C GLU A 56 16.06 -7.95 8.46
N ASN A 57 16.45 -9.23 8.57
CA ASN A 57 17.44 -9.83 7.68
C ASN A 57 16.83 -10.81 6.66
N ILE A 58 16.15 -10.26 5.65
CA ILE A 58 15.51 -11.05 4.59
C ILE A 58 16.52 -11.40 3.51
N LYS A 59 17.00 -12.65 3.54
CA LYS A 59 17.91 -13.17 2.51
C LYS A 59 17.19 -13.27 1.16
N LYS A 60 17.86 -12.78 0.09
CA LYS A 60 17.41 -12.89 -1.31
C LYS A 60 16.98 -14.31 -1.68
N TYR A 61 17.74 -15.30 -1.22
CA TYR A 61 17.52 -16.73 -1.48
C TYR A 61 16.91 -17.48 -0.28
N CYS A 62 16.03 -16.84 0.49
CA CYS A 62 15.26 -17.57 1.50
C CYS A 62 14.33 -18.60 0.84
N LEU A 63 13.98 -19.64 1.59
CA LEU A 63 13.20 -20.78 1.12
C LEU A 63 11.92 -20.34 0.39
N ARG A 64 11.22 -19.35 0.96
CA ARG A 64 10.01 -18.78 0.36
C ARG A 64 10.25 -18.20 -1.04
N ASN A 65 11.29 -17.38 -1.20
CA ASN A 65 11.63 -16.73 -2.47
C ASN A 65 12.13 -17.73 -3.54
N LEU A 66 12.78 -18.82 -3.12
CA LEU A 66 13.18 -19.89 -4.03
C LEU A 66 11.96 -20.64 -4.53
N PHE A 67 11.04 -20.98 -3.62
CA PHE A 67 9.83 -21.69 -3.97
C PHE A 67 8.88 -20.89 -4.85
N SER A 68 8.78 -19.58 -4.67
CA SER A 68 7.96 -18.73 -5.55
C SER A 68 8.43 -18.71 -7.00
N LYS A 69 9.66 -19.16 -7.29
CA LYS A 69 10.19 -19.29 -8.66
C LYS A 69 9.98 -20.68 -9.25
N SER A 70 9.61 -21.66 -8.44
CA SER A 70 9.35 -23.01 -8.92
C SER A 70 7.94 -23.08 -9.48
N TYR A 71 7.80 -23.47 -10.75
CA TYR A 71 6.49 -23.68 -11.37
C TYR A 71 5.68 -24.81 -10.69
N PHE A 72 6.38 -25.82 -10.17
CA PHE A 72 5.76 -26.95 -9.46
C PHE A 72 5.41 -26.57 -8.02
N LEU A 73 6.38 -26.09 -7.23
CA LEU A 73 6.15 -25.78 -5.81
C LEU A 73 5.31 -24.52 -5.62
N GLY A 74 5.44 -23.52 -6.49
CA GLY A 74 4.67 -22.27 -6.44
C GLY A 74 3.15 -22.50 -6.46
N LYS A 75 2.68 -23.46 -7.25
CA LYS A 75 1.25 -23.83 -7.31
C LYS A 75 0.70 -24.39 -6.00
N PHE A 76 1.54 -25.01 -5.16
CA PHE A 76 1.11 -25.52 -3.85
C PHE A 76 1.04 -24.45 -2.76
N PHE A 77 1.55 -23.24 -3.01
CA PHE A 77 1.50 -22.11 -2.07
C PHE A 77 0.26 -21.23 -2.22
N GLU A 78 -0.31 -21.17 -3.43
CA GLU A 78 -1.44 -20.29 -3.76
C GLU A 78 -2.80 -20.89 -3.41
N HIS A 79 -2.94 -21.39 -2.17
CA HIS A 79 -4.21 -21.78 -1.54
C HIS A 79 -4.58 -23.27 -1.61
N THR A 80 -4.85 -23.78 -0.40
CA THR A 80 -5.59 -25.00 -0.03
C THR A 80 -4.84 -26.34 -0.07
N GLY A 81 -4.53 -26.86 1.12
CA GLY A 81 -4.02 -28.22 1.32
C GLY A 81 -3.03 -28.34 2.48
N ALA A 82 -2.81 -29.56 2.94
CA ALA A 82 -1.82 -29.86 3.97
C ALA A 82 -0.40 -29.44 3.55
N MET A 83 -0.08 -29.60 2.26
CA MET A 83 1.24 -29.26 1.71
C MET A 83 1.52 -27.75 1.76
N GLY A 84 0.56 -26.90 1.39
CA GLY A 84 0.72 -25.45 1.47
C GLY A 84 0.93 -24.97 2.91
N LYS A 85 0.18 -25.52 3.88
CA LYS A 85 0.37 -25.23 5.31
C LYS A 85 1.74 -25.69 5.82
N LEU A 86 2.17 -26.89 5.45
CA LEU A 86 3.48 -27.42 5.81
C LEU A 86 4.60 -26.53 5.27
N LEU A 87 4.54 -26.21 3.98
CA LEU A 87 5.54 -25.37 3.33
C LEU A 87 5.58 -23.94 3.89
N SER A 88 4.42 -23.38 4.24
CA SER A 88 4.30 -22.08 4.91
C SER A 88 4.95 -22.11 6.30
N ARG A 89 4.74 -23.19 7.07
CA ARG A 89 5.37 -23.38 8.39
C ARG A 89 6.89 -23.53 8.28
N ILE A 90 7.39 -24.35 7.35
CA ILE A 90 8.84 -24.53 7.14
C ILE A 90 9.49 -23.24 6.65
N SER A 91 8.78 -22.45 5.83
CA SER A 91 9.24 -21.14 5.37
C SER A 91 9.15 -20.04 6.44
N GLY A 92 8.55 -20.35 7.60
CA GLY A 92 8.35 -19.41 8.71
C GLY A 92 7.47 -18.23 8.33
N ASP A 93 6.43 -18.47 7.53
CA ASP A 93 5.43 -17.45 7.21
C ASP A 93 4.66 -17.06 8.47
N LYS A 94 4.30 -15.78 8.56
CA LYS A 94 3.54 -15.20 9.66
C LYS A 94 2.42 -14.37 9.07
N ILE A 95 1.24 -14.56 9.64
CA ILE A 95 0.01 -13.83 9.34
C ILE A 95 -0.48 -13.31 10.68
N LEU A 96 -0.58 -12.00 10.80
CA LEU A 96 -1.17 -11.34 11.95
C LEU A 96 -2.69 -11.41 11.88
N ASP A 97 -3.35 -11.25 13.01
CA ASP A 97 -4.80 -11.12 12.99
C ASP A 97 -5.24 -9.78 12.37
N ALA A 98 -6.54 -9.64 12.10
CA ALA A 98 -7.07 -8.45 11.44
C ALA A 98 -6.87 -7.18 12.28
N LYS A 99 -6.98 -7.27 13.61
CA LYS A 99 -6.83 -6.12 14.50
C LYS A 99 -5.37 -5.66 14.54
N GLU A 100 -4.44 -6.60 14.69
CA GLU A 100 -3.00 -6.33 14.65
C GLU A 100 -2.59 -5.70 13.30
N ALA A 101 -3.07 -6.24 12.18
CA ALA A 101 -2.80 -5.70 10.86
C ALA A 101 -3.31 -4.26 10.72
N THR A 102 -4.53 -3.98 11.18
CA THR A 102 -5.09 -2.63 11.25
C THR A 102 -4.23 -1.70 12.11
N ASP A 103 -3.93 -2.09 13.34
CA ASP A 103 -3.17 -1.27 14.29
C ASP A 103 -1.78 -0.92 13.71
N ILE A 104 -1.13 -1.89 13.06
CA ILE A 104 0.17 -1.70 12.37
C ILE A 104 0.03 -0.77 11.17
N SER A 105 -0.96 -0.97 10.29
CA SER A 105 -1.17 -0.11 9.12
C SER A 105 -1.40 1.35 9.51
N LEU A 106 -2.22 1.59 10.54
CA LEU A 106 -2.50 2.95 11.02
C LEU A 106 -1.29 3.59 11.71
N ASN A 107 -0.50 2.81 12.46
CA ASN A 107 0.74 3.32 13.06
C ASN A 107 1.83 3.58 12.01
N LEU A 108 1.96 2.72 10.99
CA LEU A 108 2.87 2.96 9.85
C LEU A 108 2.52 4.27 9.15
N LEU A 109 1.25 4.51 8.85
CA LEU A 109 0.80 5.76 8.24
C LEU A 109 1.17 6.99 9.07
N GLN A 110 0.93 6.91 10.39
CA GLN A 110 1.30 7.98 11.31
C GLN A 110 2.82 8.21 11.33
N ARG A 111 3.63 7.15 11.38
CA ARG A 111 5.10 7.25 11.37
C ARG A 111 5.64 7.79 10.05
N ILE A 112 5.05 7.42 8.91
CA ILE A 112 5.40 7.98 7.60
C ILE A 112 5.10 9.49 7.57
N TYR A 113 3.96 9.91 8.11
CA TYR A 113 3.61 11.32 8.22
C TYR A 113 4.61 12.10 9.10
N GLU A 114 4.88 11.62 10.31
CA GLU A 114 5.87 12.22 11.22
C GLU A 114 7.26 12.32 10.58
N LEU A 115 7.70 11.26 9.90
CA LEU A 115 8.98 11.23 9.22
C LEU A 115 9.05 12.25 8.08
N THR A 116 7.99 12.32 7.26
CA THR A 116 7.88 13.28 6.16
C THR A 116 7.97 14.72 6.68
N LEU A 117 7.21 15.06 7.72
CA LEU A 117 7.26 16.38 8.36
C LEU A 117 8.65 16.70 8.95
N SER A 118 9.29 15.74 9.62
CA SER A 118 10.62 15.96 10.20
C SER A 118 11.70 16.28 9.16
N HIS A 119 11.46 15.98 7.89
CA HIS A 119 12.33 16.30 6.76
C HIS A 119 11.88 17.54 5.98
N GLY A 120 10.93 18.32 6.51
CA GLY A 120 10.43 19.54 5.85
C GLY A 120 9.66 19.25 4.56
N ALA A 121 9.00 18.10 4.49
CA ALA A 121 8.18 17.67 3.37
C ALA A 121 6.73 17.49 3.81
N ASP A 122 5.80 17.56 2.85
CA ASP A 122 4.38 17.28 3.05
C ASP A 122 4.00 15.90 2.54
N LEU A 123 3.01 15.27 3.18
CA LEU A 123 2.49 13.97 2.78
C LEU A 123 1.08 14.10 2.22
N LEU A 124 0.89 13.65 0.98
CA LEU A 124 -0.41 13.43 0.37
C LEU A 124 -0.67 11.92 0.29
N VAL A 125 -1.74 11.44 0.94
CA VAL A 125 -2.16 10.03 0.84
C VAL A 125 -3.31 9.87 -0.14
N ILE A 126 -3.24 8.86 -1.00
CA ILE A 126 -4.29 8.57 -1.97
C ILE A 126 -4.86 7.19 -1.66
N LEU A 127 -6.16 7.16 -1.33
CA LEU A 127 -6.89 5.90 -1.15
C LEU A 127 -7.37 5.42 -2.52
N SER A 128 -6.60 4.51 -3.12
CA SER A 128 -6.89 3.95 -4.43
C SER A 128 -7.81 2.73 -4.30
N PRO A 129 -9.06 2.80 -4.80
CA PRO A 129 -10.01 1.69 -4.72
C PRO A 129 -9.62 0.55 -5.68
N ALA A 130 -10.11 -0.65 -5.36
CA ALA A 130 -10.28 -1.71 -6.34
C ALA A 130 -11.49 -1.44 -7.23
N LYS A 131 -11.52 -2.04 -8.41
CA LYS A 131 -12.68 -1.94 -9.31
C LYS A 131 -13.97 -2.46 -8.65
N ASP A 132 -13.84 -3.50 -7.83
CA ASP A 132 -14.99 -4.13 -7.16
C ASP A 132 -15.52 -3.26 -6.00
N ASP A 133 -14.75 -2.28 -5.50
CA ASP A 133 -15.20 -1.38 -4.41
C ASP A 133 -16.37 -0.47 -4.82
N PHE A 134 -16.66 -0.36 -6.13
CA PHE A 134 -17.76 0.45 -6.66
C PHE A 134 -19.12 -0.27 -6.59
N THR A 135 -19.12 -1.60 -6.55
CA THR A 135 -20.33 -2.41 -6.35
C THR A 135 -20.48 -2.78 -4.89
N GLU A 136 -19.42 -3.27 -4.25
CA GLU A 136 -19.38 -3.62 -2.84
C GLU A 136 -18.07 -3.14 -2.22
N LYS A 137 -18.17 -2.15 -1.32
CA LYS A 137 -16.99 -1.60 -0.65
C LYS A 137 -16.29 -2.67 0.18
N SER A 138 -15.01 -2.88 -0.11
CA SER A 138 -14.16 -3.76 0.69
C SER A 138 -14.06 -3.29 2.15
N PRO A 139 -13.90 -4.23 3.10
CA PRO A 139 -13.65 -3.89 4.51
C PRO A 139 -12.42 -2.97 4.69
N SER A 140 -11.39 -3.16 3.86
CA SER A 140 -10.17 -2.35 3.87
C SER A 140 -10.43 -0.91 3.45
N LEU A 141 -11.18 -0.67 2.37
CA LEU A 141 -11.55 0.70 1.96
C LEU A 141 -12.35 1.39 3.07
N ASN A 142 -13.35 0.72 3.63
CA ASN A 142 -14.16 1.25 4.73
C ASN A 142 -13.29 1.59 5.95
N LEU A 143 -12.32 0.73 6.30
CA LEU A 143 -11.38 0.96 7.39
C LEU A 143 -10.57 2.24 7.16
N PHE A 144 -9.94 2.39 5.99
CA PHE A 144 -9.13 3.58 5.70
C PHE A 144 -9.99 4.85 5.66
N GLN A 145 -11.15 4.82 4.99
CA GLN A 145 -12.10 5.95 4.99
C GLN A 145 -12.51 6.35 6.42
N TYR A 146 -12.81 5.37 7.29
CA TYR A 146 -13.09 5.63 8.70
C TYR A 146 -11.89 6.26 9.42
N ALA A 147 -10.70 5.70 9.22
CA ALA A 147 -9.48 6.17 9.88
C ALA A 147 -9.16 7.63 9.53
N PHE A 148 -9.25 7.99 8.25
CA PHE A 148 -9.03 9.36 7.77
C PHE A 148 -10.15 10.34 8.13
N ARG A 149 -11.32 9.87 8.62
CA ARG A 149 -12.42 10.74 9.07
C ARG A 149 -12.51 10.89 10.59
N HIS A 150 -12.14 9.85 11.34
CA HIS A 150 -12.49 9.73 12.76
C HIS A 150 -11.31 9.50 13.71
N THR A 151 -10.09 9.39 13.21
CA THR A 151 -8.91 9.11 14.06
C THR A 151 -7.87 10.24 13.99
N LYS A 152 -6.69 10.01 14.57
CA LYS A 152 -5.52 10.89 14.43
C LYS A 152 -5.14 11.18 12.97
N LEU A 153 -5.49 10.28 12.04
CA LEU A 153 -5.22 10.46 10.62
C LEU A 153 -6.10 11.54 9.96
N LYS A 154 -7.13 12.06 10.63
CA LYS A 154 -8.00 13.12 10.08
C LYS A 154 -7.26 14.38 9.64
N LYS A 155 -6.10 14.65 10.25
CA LYS A 155 -5.28 15.82 9.93
C LYS A 155 -4.36 15.60 8.71
N LEU A 156 -4.23 14.37 8.22
CA LEU A 156 -3.39 14.07 7.07
C LEU A 156 -4.13 14.47 5.79
N ASN A 157 -3.41 15.18 4.92
CA ASN A 157 -3.88 15.49 3.58
C ASN A 157 -4.09 14.17 2.80
N HIS A 158 -5.31 13.95 2.33
CA HIS A 158 -5.64 12.74 1.60
C HIS A 158 -6.70 12.96 0.53
N ILE A 159 -6.66 12.10 -0.50
CA ILE A 159 -7.65 12.01 -1.56
C ILE A 159 -8.36 10.66 -1.43
N ASP A 160 -9.67 10.71 -1.19
CA ASP A 160 -10.58 9.56 -1.28
C ASP A 160 -10.91 9.31 -2.76
N TYR A 161 -10.02 8.61 -3.47
CA TYR A 161 -10.02 8.62 -4.95
C TYR A 161 -11.26 7.96 -5.57
N ILE A 162 -11.93 7.08 -4.82
CA ILE A 162 -13.22 6.52 -5.25
C ILE A 162 -14.28 7.61 -5.49
N GLU A 163 -14.27 8.70 -4.71
CA GLU A 163 -15.23 9.79 -4.87
C GLU A 163 -14.92 10.66 -6.11
N ILE A 164 -13.68 10.64 -6.60
CA ILE A 164 -13.30 11.27 -7.86
C ILE A 164 -13.73 10.37 -9.02
N LEU A 165 -13.38 9.09 -8.98
CA LEU A 165 -13.68 8.13 -10.04
C LEU A 165 -15.19 7.91 -10.26
N LYS A 166 -16.03 8.07 -9.23
CA LYS A 166 -17.50 8.02 -9.38
C LYS A 166 -18.06 9.11 -10.30
N LYS A 167 -17.32 10.17 -10.55
CA LYS A 167 -17.72 11.27 -11.45
C LYS A 167 -17.35 10.99 -12.91
N GLU A 168 -16.56 9.95 -13.16
CA GLU A 168 -16.15 9.56 -14.50
C GLU A 168 -17.24 8.67 -15.14
N ASN A 169 -17.56 8.94 -16.41
CA ASN A 169 -18.65 8.25 -17.11
C ASN A 169 -18.31 6.82 -17.54
N GLU A 170 -17.02 6.50 -17.68
CA GLU A 170 -16.55 5.20 -18.19
C GLU A 170 -15.58 4.52 -17.22
N LEU A 171 -16.07 4.15 -16.02
CA LEU A 171 -15.23 3.54 -14.99
C LEU A 171 -14.46 2.30 -15.49
N ASP A 172 -15.11 1.45 -16.29
CA ASP A 172 -14.50 0.23 -16.81
C ASP A 172 -13.26 0.48 -17.66
N SER A 173 -13.22 1.58 -18.43
CA SER A 173 -12.08 1.91 -19.29
C SER A 173 -10.86 2.41 -18.50
N LEU A 174 -11.06 2.79 -17.24
CA LEU A 174 -10.00 3.25 -16.34
C LEU A 174 -9.19 2.10 -15.72
N TYR A 175 -9.64 0.84 -15.86
CA TYR A 175 -9.01 -0.34 -15.27
C TYR A 175 -8.55 -1.34 -16.34
N LEU A 176 -7.43 -2.04 -16.08
CA LEU A 176 -7.00 -3.21 -16.85
C LEU A 176 -7.59 -4.50 -16.28
N ASP A 177 -7.69 -4.55 -14.95
CA ASP A 177 -8.25 -5.64 -14.16
C ASP A 177 -8.83 -5.07 -12.85
N THR A 178 -9.08 -5.91 -11.84
CA THR A 178 -9.69 -5.45 -10.58
C THR A 178 -8.80 -4.53 -9.75
N ALA A 179 -7.48 -4.52 -9.98
CA ALA A 179 -6.50 -3.85 -9.13
C ALA A 179 -5.68 -2.76 -9.85
N HIS A 180 -5.51 -2.87 -11.17
CA HIS A 180 -4.58 -2.02 -11.92
C HIS A 180 -5.32 -1.04 -12.83
N PHE A 181 -4.91 0.23 -12.76
CA PHE A 181 -5.40 1.24 -13.69
C PHE A 181 -4.84 1.07 -15.10
N SER A 182 -5.67 1.35 -16.10
CA SER A 182 -5.28 1.51 -17.49
C SER A 182 -4.40 2.75 -17.69
N LYS A 183 -3.91 2.97 -18.90
CA LYS A 183 -3.20 4.21 -19.25
C LYS A 183 -4.08 5.43 -18.97
N THR A 184 -5.36 5.36 -19.31
CA THR A 184 -6.34 6.43 -19.07
C THR A 184 -6.57 6.61 -17.57
N GLY A 185 -6.76 5.53 -16.80
CA GLY A 185 -6.92 5.61 -15.34
C GLY A 185 -5.71 6.27 -14.65
N ASN A 186 -4.49 5.91 -15.04
CA ASN A 186 -3.28 6.55 -14.52
C ASN A 186 -3.18 8.05 -14.90
N LEU A 187 -3.67 8.43 -16.09
CA LEU A 187 -3.70 9.84 -16.50
C LEU A 187 -4.68 10.65 -15.66
N VAL A 188 -5.88 10.11 -15.38
CA VAL A 188 -6.86 10.72 -14.48
C VAL A 188 -6.26 10.90 -13.09
N LEU A 189 -5.62 9.86 -12.54
CA LEU A 189 -4.96 9.93 -11.23
C LEU A 189 -3.88 11.02 -11.19
N ALA A 190 -3.01 11.06 -12.20
CA ALA A 190 -1.96 12.06 -12.29
C ALA A 190 -2.51 13.49 -12.37
N LYS A 191 -3.60 13.69 -13.13
CA LYS A 191 -4.30 14.98 -13.22
C LYS A 191 -4.90 15.38 -11.87
N THR A 192 -5.60 14.48 -11.20
CA THR A 192 -6.18 14.73 -9.87
C THR A 192 -5.12 15.14 -8.85
N ILE A 193 -3.98 14.44 -8.85
CA ILE A 193 -2.84 14.79 -7.99
C ILE A 193 -2.32 16.19 -8.32
N TYR A 194 -2.10 16.47 -9.60
CA TYR A 194 -1.56 17.75 -10.05
C TYR A 194 -2.48 18.92 -9.64
N GLU A 195 -3.78 18.78 -9.87
CA GLU A 195 -4.78 19.80 -9.52
C GLU A 195 -4.82 20.02 -8.00
N HIS A 196 -4.85 18.93 -7.21
CA HIS A 196 -4.85 19.02 -5.75
C HIS A 196 -3.63 19.76 -5.20
N LEU A 197 -2.43 19.43 -5.71
CA LEU A 197 -1.19 20.10 -5.29
C LEU A 197 -1.13 21.55 -5.74
N HIS A 198 -1.58 21.84 -6.96
CA HIS A 198 -1.62 23.19 -7.49
C HIS A 198 -2.58 24.10 -6.71
N ASP A 199 -3.75 23.61 -6.33
CA ASP A 199 -4.73 24.37 -5.56
C ASP A 199 -4.25 24.62 -4.12
N THR A 200 -3.63 23.61 -3.49
CA THR A 200 -3.04 23.76 -2.15
C THR A 200 -1.95 24.85 -2.11
N LEU A 201 -1.09 24.92 -3.13
CA LEU A 201 -0.03 25.94 -3.22
C LEU A 201 -0.57 27.36 -3.46
N ARG A 202 -1.76 27.50 -4.07
CA ARG A 202 -2.39 28.82 -4.28
C ARG A 202 -2.98 29.38 -3.00
N ASP A 203 -3.57 28.52 -2.18
CA ASP A 203 -4.18 28.91 -0.91
C ASP A 203 -3.12 29.33 0.14
N GLU A 204 -1.89 28.82 0.04
CA GLU A 204 -0.77 29.24 0.90
C GLU A 204 -0.13 30.57 0.50
N HIS A 205 -0.48 31.13 -0.67
CA HIS A 205 0.09 32.37 -1.20
C HIS A 205 -0.95 33.49 -1.37
N SER A 206 -2.18 33.29 -0.88
CA SER A 206 -3.28 34.26 -0.86
C SER A 206 -3.51 34.78 0.57
#